data_AF-A0A6P5QJ74-F1
#
_entry.id   AF-A0A6P5QJ74-F1
#
_cell.length_a   1.000
_cell.length_b   1.000
_cell.length_c   1.000
_cell.angle_alpha   90.00
_cell.angle_beta   90.00
_cell.angle_gamma   90.00
#
_symmetry.space_group_name_H-M   'P 1'
#
loop_
_entity.id
_entity.type
_entity.pdbx_description
1 polymer ?
#
loop_
_entity_poly.entity_id
_entity_poly.type
_entity_poly.pdbx_seq_one_letter_code
_entity_poly.pdbx_strand_id
1 'polypeptide(L)'
;MATQQPCRPKSKPPACHLRLPPEPPLKLKVVGLFKSSSFQVSKTIAETLKASYPYRFEDPVIVPLQEFAWDQFLEEKKRELKGETWVYSSYVMCFVNDQLLGNAFDLKKWAQKVWDVIDIRPSALYEALTLDYATTFLKDTKHDFVYLDICIDLSPIGRLIFELYCDACPRTCTNFQVLCTGTSGFSERGTKLHYKDSIFHRVVQNGWIQGGDIVQGRGDDGESIYGPTFEDENFSIPHNKRGVLGMVNKGHHTNGSQFYITLQAAPYLDKKYVAFGQLIEGAHVLKQLELVPTENERPLLLCSIADSGVLYT
;
A
#
# COMPACT_ATOMS: atom_id res chain seq x y z
N MET A 1 59.61 -54.19 58.45
CA MET A 1 58.22 -54.28 57.99
C MET A 1 57.75 -52.87 57.70
N ALA A 2 57.64 -52.51 56.42
CA ALA A 2 57.19 -51.20 55.97
C ALA A 2 55.69 -51.25 55.68
N THR A 3 54.89 -50.51 56.44
CA THR A 3 53.45 -50.34 56.22
C THR A 3 53.22 -49.07 55.41
N GLN A 4 52.69 -49.24 54.19
CA GLN A 4 52.27 -48.17 53.30
C GLN A 4 50.97 -47.52 53.82
N GLN A 5 50.93 -46.19 53.89
CA GLN A 5 49.69 -45.42 54.06
C GLN A 5 49.04 -45.21 52.67
N PRO A 6 47.70 -45.37 52.54
CA PRO A 6 47.02 -45.15 51.27
C PRO A 6 46.79 -43.66 50.99
N CYS A 7 47.09 -43.24 49.75
CA CYS A 7 46.82 -41.90 49.23
C CYS A 7 45.33 -41.57 49.27
N ARG A 8 44.97 -40.41 49.84
CA ARG A 8 43.63 -39.81 49.72
C ARG A 8 43.37 -39.41 48.26
N PRO A 9 42.18 -39.66 47.68
CA PRO A 9 41.82 -39.11 46.39
C PRO A 9 41.60 -37.60 46.52
N LYS A 10 42.29 -36.83 45.67
CA LYS A 10 42.09 -35.38 45.53
C LYS A 10 40.66 -35.15 45.05
N SER A 11 39.92 -34.31 45.78
CA SER A 11 38.59 -33.85 45.38
C SER A 11 38.67 -33.15 44.02
N LYS A 12 37.78 -33.54 43.09
CA LYS A 12 37.59 -32.82 41.83
C LYS A 12 37.15 -31.37 42.15
N PRO A 13 37.68 -30.35 41.46
CA PRO A 13 37.15 -29.00 41.59
C PRO A 13 35.69 -28.97 41.12
N PRO A 14 34.84 -28.10 41.68
CA PRO A 14 33.45 -27.98 41.26
C PRO A 14 33.43 -27.60 39.77
N ALA A 15 32.58 -28.30 39.01
CA ALA A 15 32.36 -28.00 37.61
C ALA A 15 31.98 -26.52 37.47
N CYS A 16 32.83 -25.75 36.80
CA CYS A 16 32.53 -24.39 36.42
C CYS A 16 31.27 -24.44 35.54
N HIS A 17 30.15 -23.93 36.05
CA HIS A 17 28.98 -23.70 35.23
C HIS A 17 29.39 -22.74 34.12
N LEU A 18 29.64 -23.29 32.92
CA LEU A 18 29.72 -22.50 31.70
C LEU A 18 28.40 -21.74 31.60
N ARG A 19 28.43 -20.45 32.00
CA ARG A 19 27.32 -19.55 31.71
C ARG A 19 27.22 -19.52 30.20
N LEU A 20 26.16 -20.12 29.66
CA LEU A 20 25.78 -19.92 28.27
C LEU A 20 25.80 -18.40 28.03
N PRO A 21 26.37 -17.92 26.90
CA PRO A 21 26.31 -16.51 26.57
C PRO A 21 24.83 -16.08 26.64
N PRO A 22 24.53 -14.88 27.19
CA PRO A 22 23.16 -14.42 27.28
C PRO A 22 22.53 -14.51 25.89
N GLU A 23 21.37 -15.19 25.81
CA GLU A 23 20.65 -15.31 24.55
C GLU A 23 20.44 -13.91 23.96
N PRO A 24 20.69 -13.72 22.66
CA PRO A 24 20.46 -12.43 22.03
C PRO A 24 19.00 -12.00 22.20
N PRO A 25 18.73 -10.69 22.34
CA PRO A 25 17.36 -10.19 22.42
C PRO A 25 16.59 -10.59 21.15
N LEU A 26 15.31 -10.90 21.32
CA LEU A 26 14.44 -11.24 20.21
C LEU A 26 14.12 -10.00 19.38
N LYS A 27 14.15 -10.18 18.07
CA LYS A 27 13.74 -9.17 17.11
C LYS A 27 12.32 -9.45 16.63
N LEU A 28 11.39 -8.60 17.05
CA LEU A 28 10.02 -8.62 16.55
C LEU A 28 9.90 -7.72 15.33
N LYS A 29 9.24 -8.23 14.29
CA LYS A 29 8.87 -7.45 13.10
C LYS A 29 7.40 -7.64 12.79
N VAL A 30 6.68 -6.54 12.62
CA VAL A 30 5.26 -6.52 12.26
C VAL A 30 5.12 -5.79 10.94
N VAL A 31 4.63 -6.49 9.91
CA VAL A 31 4.37 -5.92 8.59
C VAL A 31 2.88 -6.07 8.30
N GLY A 32 2.18 -5.01 7.92
CA GLY A 32 0.75 -5.13 7.67
C GLY A 32 0.08 -3.87 7.15
N LEU A 33 -1.18 -4.02 6.75
CA LEU A 33 -2.02 -2.90 6.33
C LEU A 33 -2.28 -1.95 7.49
N PHE A 34 -1.87 -0.70 7.35
CA PHE A 34 -2.00 0.27 8.45
C PHE A 34 -3.46 0.58 8.83
N LYS A 35 -4.39 0.41 7.88
CA LYS A 35 -5.85 0.54 8.07
C LYS A 35 -6.51 -0.71 8.67
N SER A 36 -5.74 -1.74 9.03
CA SER A 36 -6.29 -2.94 9.66
C SER A 36 -6.17 -2.87 11.19
N SER A 37 -7.26 -3.18 11.88
CA SER A 37 -7.23 -3.39 13.34
C SER A 37 -6.25 -4.49 13.74
N SER A 38 -6.09 -5.53 12.92
CA SER A 38 -5.13 -6.61 13.16
C SER A 38 -3.67 -6.12 13.17
N PHE A 39 -3.35 -5.12 12.35
CA PHE A 39 -2.04 -4.48 12.37
C PHE A 39 -1.82 -3.71 13.67
N GLN A 40 -2.81 -2.92 14.11
CA GLN A 40 -2.71 -2.19 15.38
C GLN A 40 -2.59 -3.13 16.58
N VAL A 41 -3.38 -4.21 16.62
CA VAL A 41 -3.24 -5.26 17.64
C VAL A 41 -1.80 -5.78 17.69
N SER A 42 -1.25 -6.13 16.54
CA SER A 42 0.09 -6.72 16.45
C SER A 42 1.18 -5.72 16.85
N LYS A 43 1.08 -4.48 16.38
CA LYS A 43 1.97 -3.37 16.75
C LYS A 43 1.96 -3.17 18.26
N THR A 44 0.77 -3.01 18.85
CA THR A 44 0.66 -2.73 20.28
C THR A 44 1.15 -3.91 21.14
N ILE A 45 0.94 -5.17 20.72
CA ILE A 45 1.51 -6.33 21.40
C ILE A 45 3.04 -6.32 21.33
N ALA A 46 3.63 -6.02 20.17
CA ALA A 46 5.08 -5.95 20.02
C ALA A 46 5.70 -4.85 20.89
N GLU A 47 5.09 -3.67 20.93
CA GLU A 47 5.48 -2.55 21.81
C GLU A 47 5.32 -2.92 23.30
N THR A 48 4.23 -3.62 23.66
CA THR A 48 4.00 -4.10 25.02
C THR A 48 5.08 -5.10 25.45
N LEU A 49 5.45 -6.05 24.59
CA LEU A 49 6.52 -7.02 24.87
C LEU A 49 7.87 -6.33 25.10
N LYS A 50 8.22 -5.33 24.29
CA LYS A 50 9.43 -4.53 24.50
C LYS A 50 9.38 -3.75 25.81
N ALA A 51 8.25 -3.13 26.14
CA ALA A 51 8.10 -2.37 27.38
C ALA A 51 8.17 -3.27 28.64
N SER A 52 7.54 -4.44 28.60
CA SER A 52 7.54 -5.41 29.70
C SER A 52 8.88 -6.13 29.86
N TYR A 53 9.60 -6.37 28.76
CA TYR A 53 10.87 -7.11 28.77
C TYR A 53 11.99 -6.39 27.97
N PRO A 54 12.49 -5.22 28.43
CA PRO A 54 13.39 -4.37 27.63
C PRO A 54 14.70 -5.00 27.20
N TYR A 55 15.21 -5.97 27.96
CA TYR A 55 16.47 -6.69 27.70
C TYR A 55 16.29 -7.97 26.89
N ARG A 56 15.04 -8.46 26.76
CA ARG A 56 14.74 -9.69 26.00
C ARG A 56 14.27 -9.38 24.59
N PHE A 57 13.97 -8.13 24.28
CA PHE A 57 13.52 -7.68 22.97
C PHE A 57 14.34 -6.49 22.48
N GLU A 58 14.62 -6.46 21.18
CA GLU A 58 15.01 -5.24 20.48
C GLU A 58 13.79 -4.33 20.27
N ASP A 59 14.02 -3.08 19.85
CA ASP A 59 12.90 -2.23 19.43
C ASP A 59 12.17 -2.89 18.25
N PRO A 60 10.84 -3.03 18.32
CA PRO A 60 10.10 -3.75 17.30
C PRO A 60 10.15 -3.00 15.96
N VAL A 61 10.38 -3.75 14.89
CA VAL A 61 10.37 -3.22 13.53
C VAL A 61 8.94 -3.21 13.01
N ILE A 62 8.32 -2.03 13.00
CA ILE A 62 6.94 -1.83 12.53
C ILE A 62 6.96 -1.31 11.09
N VAL A 63 6.40 -2.07 10.16
CA VAL A 63 6.36 -1.75 8.73
C VAL A 63 4.89 -1.59 8.30
N PRO A 64 4.34 -0.36 8.38
CA PRO A 64 3.00 -0.06 7.87
C PRO A 64 3.02 -0.08 6.34
N LEU A 65 2.07 -0.76 5.71
CA LEU A 65 1.93 -0.84 4.25
C LEU A 65 0.53 -0.38 3.81
N GLN A 66 0.47 0.29 2.66
CA GLN A 66 -0.76 0.53 1.89
C GLN A 66 -1.20 -0.76 1.18
N GLU A 67 -2.43 -0.81 0.65
CA GLU A 67 -3.03 -2.00 0.00
C GLU A 67 -2.11 -2.59 -1.08
N PHE A 68 -1.63 -1.77 -2.00
CA PHE A 68 -0.74 -2.23 -3.08
C PHE A 68 0.62 -2.72 -2.60
N ALA A 69 1.23 -2.01 -1.64
CA ALA A 69 2.52 -2.40 -1.09
C ALA A 69 2.40 -3.71 -0.29
N TRP A 70 1.25 -3.95 0.33
CA TRP A 70 0.93 -5.20 1.01
C TRP A 70 0.76 -6.36 0.02
N ASP A 71 0.03 -6.16 -1.08
CA ASP A 71 -0.12 -7.19 -2.11
C ASP A 71 1.23 -7.59 -2.72
N GLN A 72 2.09 -6.61 -3.04
CA GLN A 72 3.45 -6.87 -3.50
C GLN A 72 4.28 -7.63 -2.46
N PHE A 73 4.20 -7.21 -1.19
CA PHE A 73 4.86 -7.90 -0.09
C PHE A 73 4.39 -9.36 0.04
N LEU A 74 3.08 -9.62 -0.12
CA LEU A 74 2.53 -10.98 -0.09
C LEU A 74 3.03 -11.83 -1.27
N GLU A 75 3.12 -11.26 -2.48
CA GLU A 75 3.66 -11.95 -3.65
C GLU A 75 5.14 -12.32 -3.47
N GLU A 76 5.95 -11.39 -2.95
CA GLU A 76 7.35 -11.64 -2.62
C GLU A 76 7.49 -12.72 -1.56
N LYS A 77 6.70 -12.66 -0.48
CA LYS A 77 6.72 -13.66 0.59
C LYS A 77 6.24 -15.03 0.11
N LYS A 78 5.25 -15.08 -0.77
CA LYS A 78 4.80 -16.32 -1.42
C LYS A 78 5.92 -16.98 -2.22
N ARG A 79 6.77 -16.19 -2.88
CA ARG A 79 7.94 -16.69 -3.63
C ARG A 79 9.03 -17.23 -2.69
N GLU A 80 9.26 -16.57 -1.55
CA GLU A 80 10.25 -16.97 -0.55
C GLU A 80 9.85 -18.22 0.25
N LEU A 81 8.58 -18.34 0.64
CA LEU A 81 8.13 -19.31 1.65
C LEU A 81 7.57 -20.64 1.07
N LYS A 82 7.71 -20.93 -0.23
CA LYS A 82 6.98 -22.01 -0.94
C LYS A 82 6.81 -23.33 -0.15
N GLY A 83 5.55 -23.67 0.11
CA GLY A 83 4.97 -24.99 0.39
C GLY A 83 3.58 -25.10 -0.27
N GLU A 84 3.12 -26.32 -0.63
CA GLU A 84 2.22 -26.63 -1.78
C GLU A 84 0.88 -25.88 -1.93
N THR A 85 0.37 -25.17 -0.93
CA THR A 85 -0.88 -24.36 -1.05
C THR A 85 -0.86 -23.16 -0.11
N TRP A 86 0.12 -22.27 -0.25
CA TRP A 86 0.20 -21.07 0.60
C TRP A 86 -0.85 -20.03 0.20
N VAL A 87 -1.82 -19.80 1.10
CA VAL A 87 -2.79 -18.70 1.06
C VAL A 87 -2.70 -17.96 2.39
N TYR A 88 -2.37 -16.67 2.35
CA TYR A 88 -2.35 -15.82 3.54
C TYR A 88 -3.53 -14.85 3.50
N SER A 89 -4.49 -15.06 4.38
CA SER A 89 -5.78 -14.34 4.38
C SER A 89 -5.85 -13.20 5.41
N SER A 90 -4.77 -12.95 6.16
CA SER A 90 -4.70 -11.86 7.13
C SER A 90 -4.06 -10.61 6.54
N TYR A 91 -4.28 -9.46 7.17
CA TYR A 91 -3.73 -8.16 6.78
C TYR A 91 -2.45 -7.78 7.53
N VAL A 92 -1.90 -8.70 8.30
CA VAL A 92 -0.67 -8.50 9.07
C VAL A 92 0.13 -9.80 9.16
N MET A 93 1.44 -9.70 9.04
CA MET A 93 2.42 -10.76 9.29
C MET A 93 3.37 -10.34 10.40
N CYS A 94 3.54 -11.24 11.37
CA CYS A 94 4.43 -11.08 12.50
C CYS A 94 5.60 -12.04 12.36
N PHE A 95 6.81 -11.57 12.67
CA PHE A 95 8.03 -12.35 12.62
C PHE A 95 8.79 -12.23 13.94
N VAL A 96 9.44 -13.32 14.33
CA VAL A 96 10.38 -13.39 15.46
C VAL A 96 11.72 -13.85 14.90
N ASN A 97 12.77 -13.04 15.05
CA ASN A 97 14.10 -13.33 14.48
C ASN A 97 14.04 -13.68 13.00
N ASP A 98 13.27 -12.89 12.24
CA ASP A 98 13.02 -13.05 10.80
C ASP A 98 12.31 -14.36 10.38
N GLN A 99 11.88 -15.20 11.34
CA GLN A 99 11.02 -16.36 11.09
C GLN A 99 9.54 -15.97 11.23
N LEU A 100 8.70 -16.43 10.29
CA LEU A 100 7.26 -16.15 10.30
C LEU A 100 6.61 -16.79 11.53
N LEU A 101 6.05 -15.94 12.40
CA LEU A 101 5.23 -16.36 13.53
C LEU A 101 3.79 -16.62 13.12
N GLY A 102 3.24 -15.76 12.23
CA GLY A 102 1.86 -15.83 11.76
C GLY A 102 1.17 -14.47 11.78
N ASN A 103 -0.14 -14.46 12.03
CA ASN A 103 -0.95 -13.25 12.07
C ASN A 103 -1.09 -12.67 13.49
N ALA A 104 -1.98 -11.68 13.67
CA ALA A 104 -2.24 -11.05 14.96
C ALA A 104 -2.66 -12.05 16.07
N PHE A 105 -3.44 -13.08 15.72
CA PHE A 105 -3.87 -14.11 16.66
C PHE A 105 -2.69 -14.99 17.09
N ASP A 106 -1.83 -15.38 16.16
CA ASP A 106 -0.64 -16.19 16.44
C ASP A 106 0.34 -15.42 17.34
N LEU A 107 0.54 -14.13 17.05
CA LEU A 107 1.35 -13.25 17.90
C LEU A 107 0.77 -13.12 19.30
N LYS A 108 -0.54 -12.88 19.44
CA LYS A 108 -1.21 -12.79 20.74
C LYS A 108 -1.06 -14.08 21.55
N LYS A 109 -1.27 -15.23 20.90
CA LYS A 109 -1.13 -16.56 21.52
C LYS A 109 0.30 -16.83 21.96
N TRP A 110 1.29 -16.45 21.15
CA TRP A 110 2.70 -16.60 21.49
C TRP A 110 3.10 -15.68 22.65
N ALA A 111 2.70 -14.42 22.63
CA ALA A 111 2.96 -13.45 23.68
C ALA A 111 2.40 -13.92 25.04
N GLN A 112 1.17 -14.44 25.04
CA GLN A 112 0.57 -15.00 26.25
C GLN A 112 1.33 -16.24 26.74
N LYS A 113 1.61 -17.20 25.86
CA LYS A 113 2.17 -18.50 26.27
C LYS A 113 3.64 -18.41 26.71
N VAL A 114 4.43 -17.56 26.05
CA VAL A 114 5.89 -17.52 26.24
C VAL A 114 6.29 -16.39 27.18
N TRP A 115 5.53 -15.31 27.21
CA TRP A 115 5.89 -14.07 27.92
C TRP A 115 4.84 -13.60 28.93
N ASP A 116 3.76 -14.36 29.13
CA ASP A 116 2.66 -14.02 30.04
C ASP A 116 2.06 -12.62 29.77
N VAL A 117 2.14 -12.16 28.52
CA VAL A 117 1.55 -10.89 28.10
C VAL A 117 0.13 -11.15 27.61
N ILE A 118 -0.85 -10.68 28.39
CA ILE A 118 -2.27 -10.79 28.06
C ILE A 118 -2.78 -9.42 27.60
N ASP A 119 -3.22 -9.38 26.35
CA ASP A 119 -3.87 -8.20 25.79
C ASP A 119 -5.38 -8.21 26.06
N ILE A 120 -5.81 -7.42 27.05
CA ILE A 120 -7.21 -7.25 27.48
C ILE A 120 -7.92 -6.05 26.82
N ARG A 121 -7.24 -5.35 25.91
CA ARG A 121 -7.82 -4.16 25.25
C ARG A 121 -9.02 -4.56 24.37
N PRO A 122 -10.11 -3.78 24.41
CA PRO A 122 -11.30 -4.06 23.59
C PRO A 122 -11.04 -3.77 22.11
N SER A 123 -11.78 -4.43 21.21
CA SER A 123 -11.68 -4.22 19.76
C SER A 123 -11.94 -2.76 19.36
N ALA A 124 -12.90 -2.10 20.01
CA ALA A 124 -13.23 -0.69 19.76
C ALA A 124 -12.03 0.25 19.98
N LEU A 125 -11.13 -0.07 20.93
CA LEU A 125 -9.91 0.71 21.11
C LEU A 125 -8.97 0.54 19.90
N TYR A 126 -8.83 -0.68 19.38
CA TYR A 126 -8.01 -0.93 18.21
C TYR A 126 -8.59 -0.29 16.94
N GLU A 127 -9.90 -0.26 16.79
CA GLU A 127 -10.56 0.47 15.70
C GLU A 127 -10.27 1.98 15.80
N ALA A 128 -10.39 2.57 16.99
CA ALA A 128 -10.05 3.97 17.22
C ALA A 128 -8.57 4.26 16.92
N LEU A 129 -7.64 3.43 17.40
CA LEU A 129 -6.21 3.56 17.11
C LEU A 129 -5.90 3.39 15.62
N THR A 130 -6.63 2.51 14.92
CA THR A 130 -6.47 2.31 13.48
C THR A 130 -6.88 3.55 12.71
N LEU A 131 -8.01 4.14 13.09
CA LEU A 131 -8.50 5.37 12.48
C LEU A 131 -7.57 6.55 12.75
N ASP A 132 -7.11 6.71 13.99
CA ASP A 132 -6.17 7.76 14.38
C ASP A 132 -4.84 7.62 13.64
N TYR A 133 -4.28 6.40 13.58
CA TYR A 133 -3.05 6.12 12.84
C TYR A 133 -3.21 6.39 11.34
N ALA A 134 -4.30 5.94 10.73
CA ALA A 134 -4.58 6.20 9.32
C ALA A 134 -4.71 7.69 9.04
N THR A 135 -5.43 8.42 9.89
CA THR A 135 -5.63 9.87 9.74
C THR A 135 -4.31 10.62 9.89
N THR A 136 -3.49 10.26 10.87
CA THR A 136 -2.18 10.88 11.11
C THR A 136 -1.23 10.57 9.95
N PHE A 137 -1.15 9.31 9.52
CA PHE A 137 -0.33 8.90 8.38
C PHE A 137 -0.67 9.69 7.12
N LEU A 138 -1.97 9.83 6.81
CA LEU A 138 -2.42 10.58 5.64
C LEU A 138 -2.11 12.08 5.77
N LYS A 139 -2.35 12.69 6.94
CA LYS A 139 -2.02 14.11 7.19
C LYS A 139 -0.52 14.40 7.05
N ASP A 140 0.33 13.49 7.51
CA ASP A 140 1.79 13.69 7.51
C ASP A 140 2.39 13.66 6.10
N THR A 141 1.72 13.03 5.12
CA THR A 141 2.18 13.03 3.72
C THR A 141 2.18 14.43 3.09
N LYS A 142 1.33 15.35 3.59
CA LYS A 142 1.06 16.66 2.95
C LYS A 142 0.61 16.56 1.48
N HIS A 143 0.12 15.39 1.10
CA HIS A 143 -0.42 15.10 -0.22
C HIS A 143 -1.93 15.21 -0.21
N ASP A 144 -2.48 15.44 -1.39
CA ASP A 144 -3.93 15.44 -1.59
C ASP A 144 -4.40 14.03 -1.93
N PHE A 145 -5.60 13.69 -1.44
CA PHE A 145 -6.21 12.40 -1.70
C PHE A 145 -7.52 12.58 -2.45
N VAL A 146 -7.63 11.93 -3.59
CA VAL A 146 -8.81 11.97 -4.45
C VAL A 146 -9.38 10.58 -4.64
N TYR A 147 -10.65 10.50 -5.01
CA TYR A 147 -11.31 9.25 -5.29
C TYR A 147 -12.05 9.26 -6.61
N LEU A 148 -12.21 8.06 -7.18
CA LEU A 148 -13.07 7.76 -8.32
C LEU A 148 -13.96 6.56 -7.94
N ASP A 149 -15.28 6.75 -7.94
CA ASP A 149 -16.25 5.67 -7.80
C ASP A 149 -16.52 5.04 -9.16
N ILE A 150 -16.38 3.73 -9.25
CA ILE A 150 -16.34 3.02 -10.53
C ILE A 150 -17.57 2.14 -10.68
N CYS A 151 -18.16 2.19 -11.88
CA CYS A 151 -19.18 1.26 -12.34
C CYS A 151 -18.70 0.46 -13.55
N ILE A 152 -19.16 -0.79 -13.65
CA ILE A 152 -19.13 -1.59 -14.89
C ILE A 152 -20.59 -1.85 -15.28
N ASP A 153 -21.01 -1.43 -16.48
CA ASP A 153 -22.40 -1.50 -16.94
C ASP A 153 -23.41 -1.02 -15.89
N LEU A 154 -23.15 0.16 -15.33
CA LEU A 154 -23.95 0.82 -14.28
C LEU A 154 -23.96 0.10 -12.92
N SER A 155 -23.29 -1.04 -12.79
CA SER A 155 -23.13 -1.74 -11.51
C SER A 155 -21.92 -1.19 -10.75
N PRO A 156 -22.10 -0.60 -9.55
CA PRO A 156 -20.98 -0.11 -8.76
C PRO A 156 -20.08 -1.28 -8.36
N ILE A 157 -18.78 -1.17 -8.67
CA ILE A 157 -17.78 -2.19 -8.33
C ILE A 157 -16.86 -1.77 -7.19
N GLY A 158 -16.84 -0.48 -6.85
CA GLY A 158 -16.09 0.06 -5.73
C GLY A 158 -15.42 1.38 -6.05
N ARG A 159 -14.49 1.78 -5.19
CA ARG A 159 -13.79 3.06 -5.23
C ARG A 159 -12.30 2.86 -5.44
N LEU A 160 -11.71 3.71 -6.26
CA LEU A 160 -10.26 3.91 -6.37
C LEU A 160 -9.89 5.16 -5.57
N ILE A 161 -8.89 5.08 -4.69
CA ILE A 161 -8.37 6.24 -3.94
C ILE A 161 -6.93 6.47 -4.32
N PHE A 162 -6.61 7.68 -4.75
CA PHE A 162 -5.28 8.09 -5.16
C PHE A 162 -4.67 9.08 -4.19
N GLU A 163 -3.38 8.92 -3.95
CA GLU A 163 -2.50 9.92 -3.37
C GLU A 163 -1.84 10.72 -4.50
N LEU A 164 -1.92 12.04 -4.44
CA LEU A 164 -1.34 12.95 -5.41
C LEU A 164 -0.06 13.58 -4.86
N TYR A 165 1.05 13.45 -5.58
CA TYR A 165 2.37 13.93 -5.19
C TYR A 165 2.50 15.44 -5.47
N CYS A 166 1.72 16.25 -4.75
CA CYS A 166 1.62 17.70 -4.93
C CYS A 166 2.93 18.44 -4.61
N ASP A 167 3.84 17.83 -3.86
CA ASP A 167 5.19 18.34 -3.58
C ASP A 167 6.11 18.27 -4.82
N ALA A 168 5.96 17.22 -5.62
CA ALA A 168 6.71 16.99 -6.84
C ALA A 168 6.04 17.62 -8.06
N CYS A 169 4.73 17.41 -8.25
CA CYS A 169 3.98 17.81 -9.46
C CYS A 169 2.75 18.68 -9.12
N PRO A 170 2.90 19.85 -8.47
CA PRO A 170 1.77 20.64 -7.96
C PRO A 170 0.75 21.05 -9.02
N ARG A 171 1.20 21.44 -10.23
CA ARG A 171 0.28 21.86 -11.30
C ARG A 171 -0.49 20.67 -11.86
N THR A 172 0.19 19.55 -12.09
CA THR A 172 -0.42 18.32 -12.59
C THR A 172 -1.43 17.78 -11.59
N CYS A 173 -1.08 17.77 -10.30
CA CYS A 173 -1.97 17.33 -9.23
C CYS A 173 -3.19 18.23 -9.10
N THR A 174 -3.00 19.56 -9.16
CA THR A 174 -4.12 20.52 -9.13
C THR A 174 -5.07 20.32 -10.31
N ASN A 175 -4.55 20.11 -11.52
CA ASN A 175 -5.37 19.78 -12.68
C ASN A 175 -6.23 18.53 -12.44
N PHE A 176 -5.60 17.44 -11.98
CA PHE A 176 -6.31 16.20 -11.72
C PHE A 176 -7.36 16.34 -10.60
N GLN A 177 -6.99 16.97 -9.49
CA GLN A 177 -7.87 17.19 -8.34
C GLN A 177 -9.10 18.02 -8.71
N VAL A 178 -8.93 19.12 -9.44
CA VAL A 178 -10.05 19.96 -9.87
C VAL A 178 -10.94 19.24 -10.87
N LEU A 179 -10.37 18.41 -11.76
CA LEU A 179 -11.17 17.54 -12.62
C LEU A 179 -11.89 16.43 -11.83
N CYS A 180 -11.35 15.97 -10.69
CA CYS A 180 -12.09 15.09 -9.79
C CYS A 180 -13.28 15.79 -9.12
N THR A 181 -13.16 17.06 -8.73
CA THR A 181 -14.23 17.77 -8.01
C THR A 181 -15.24 18.46 -8.92
N GLY A 182 -14.84 18.80 -10.14
CA GLY A 182 -15.64 19.61 -11.06
C GLY A 182 -15.77 21.08 -10.67
N THR A 183 -14.96 21.59 -9.73
CA THR A 183 -15.12 22.95 -9.16
C THR A 183 -14.89 24.07 -10.16
N SER A 184 -14.17 23.81 -11.27
CA SER A 184 -13.96 24.79 -12.34
C SER A 184 -15.13 24.91 -13.32
N GLY A 185 -16.18 24.09 -13.19
CA GLY A 185 -17.37 24.19 -14.03
C GLY A 185 -17.09 23.84 -15.49
N PHE A 186 -17.16 24.84 -16.38
CA PHE A 186 -17.01 24.67 -17.82
C PHE A 186 -15.80 25.46 -18.34
N SER A 187 -15.12 24.91 -19.34
CA SER A 187 -14.08 25.63 -20.07
C SER A 187 -14.67 26.68 -21.02
N GLU A 188 -13.81 27.51 -21.61
CA GLU A 188 -14.19 28.45 -22.67
C GLU A 188 -14.78 27.75 -23.92
N ARG A 189 -14.48 26.47 -24.13
CA ARG A 189 -15.01 25.64 -25.22
C ARG A 189 -16.35 25.00 -24.87
N GLY A 190 -16.87 25.23 -23.66
CA GLY A 190 -18.11 24.64 -23.17
C GLY A 190 -17.99 23.20 -22.67
N THR A 191 -16.77 22.68 -22.50
CA THR A 191 -16.55 21.35 -21.93
C THR A 191 -16.76 21.39 -20.43
N LYS A 192 -17.49 20.42 -19.88
CA LYS A 192 -17.59 20.22 -18.43
C LYS A 192 -16.25 19.68 -17.91
N LEU A 193 -15.56 20.45 -17.07
CA LEU A 193 -14.25 20.09 -16.51
C LEU A 193 -14.42 19.16 -15.29
N HIS A 194 -14.88 17.93 -15.52
CA HIS A 194 -15.20 16.97 -14.45
C HIS A 194 -15.05 15.52 -14.94
N TYR A 195 -14.42 14.64 -14.16
CA TYR A 195 -14.30 13.21 -14.44
C TYR A 195 -15.59 12.41 -14.22
N LYS A 196 -16.51 12.90 -13.37
CA LYS A 196 -17.82 12.27 -13.22
C LYS A 196 -18.50 12.11 -14.58
N ASP A 197 -19.01 10.91 -14.81
CA ASP A 197 -19.64 10.43 -16.05
C ASP A 197 -18.66 10.14 -17.21
N SER A 198 -17.36 10.38 -17.05
CA SER A 198 -16.34 9.93 -18.02
C SER A 198 -16.03 8.44 -17.87
N ILE A 199 -15.31 7.88 -18.84
CA ILE A 199 -15.09 6.43 -18.94
C ILE A 199 -13.61 6.05 -19.01
N PHE A 200 -13.32 4.80 -18.69
CA PHE A 200 -12.09 4.14 -19.11
C PHE A 200 -12.28 3.60 -20.52
N HIS A 201 -11.71 4.29 -21.50
CA HIS A 201 -11.89 3.98 -22.92
C HIS A 201 -10.85 3.01 -23.48
N ARG A 202 -9.79 2.69 -22.72
CA ARG A 202 -8.70 1.82 -23.17
C ARG A 202 -8.07 1.03 -22.00
N VAL A 203 -7.88 -0.27 -22.20
CA VAL A 203 -7.20 -1.20 -21.30
C VAL A 203 -6.13 -1.95 -22.08
N VAL A 204 -4.87 -1.68 -21.76
CA VAL A 204 -3.70 -2.38 -22.29
C VAL A 204 -3.31 -3.46 -21.29
N GLN A 205 -3.59 -4.73 -21.60
CA GLN A 205 -3.24 -5.85 -20.72
C GLN A 205 -1.74 -5.86 -20.42
N ASN A 206 -1.38 -6.08 -19.15
CA ASN A 206 0.00 -5.99 -18.67
C ASN A 206 0.67 -4.62 -18.99
N GLY A 207 -0.11 -3.56 -19.16
CA GLY A 207 0.37 -2.21 -19.42
C GLY A 207 -0.28 -1.24 -18.45
N TRP A 208 -1.35 -0.60 -18.90
CA TRP A 208 -2.10 0.39 -18.14
C TRP A 208 -3.58 0.38 -18.53
N ILE A 209 -4.41 0.90 -17.64
CA ILE A 209 -5.78 1.32 -17.98
C ILE A 209 -5.80 2.84 -18.13
N GLN A 210 -6.57 3.34 -19.08
CA GLN A 210 -6.62 4.75 -19.46
C GLN A 210 -8.07 5.25 -19.49
N GLY A 211 -8.26 6.46 -18.96
CA GLY A 211 -9.53 7.16 -18.93
C GLY A 211 -9.33 8.68 -18.97
N GLY A 212 -10.36 9.42 -18.57
CA GLY A 212 -10.28 10.88 -18.43
C GLY A 212 -10.43 11.66 -19.74
N ASP A 213 -10.90 11.04 -20.81
CA ASP A 213 -11.49 11.80 -21.93
C ASP A 213 -12.89 12.27 -21.48
N ILE A 214 -12.93 13.52 -20.98
CA ILE A 214 -14.11 14.16 -20.41
C ILE A 214 -15.06 14.73 -21.47
N VAL A 215 -14.79 14.51 -22.76
CA VAL A 215 -15.60 15.07 -23.86
C VAL A 215 -16.42 13.97 -24.53
N GLN A 216 -15.76 12.94 -25.06
CA GLN A 216 -16.42 11.91 -25.88
C GLN A 216 -16.13 10.47 -25.46
N GLY A 217 -15.13 10.24 -24.60
CA GLY A 217 -14.74 8.89 -24.19
C GLY A 217 -14.18 8.03 -25.34
N ARG A 218 -13.62 8.68 -26.38
CA ARG A 218 -12.99 8.00 -27.52
C ARG A 218 -11.48 7.94 -27.40
N GLY A 219 -10.89 8.79 -26.56
CA GLY A 219 -9.46 8.88 -26.30
C GLY A 219 -8.73 9.86 -27.19
N ASP A 220 -9.45 10.60 -28.04
CA ASP A 220 -8.93 11.65 -28.92
C ASP A 220 -9.20 13.06 -28.41
N ASP A 221 -10.01 13.22 -27.36
CA ASP A 221 -10.36 14.52 -26.77
C ASP A 221 -9.99 14.62 -25.27
N GLY A 222 -10.28 15.78 -24.68
CA GLY A 222 -9.94 16.13 -23.31
C GLY A 222 -9.21 17.45 -23.24
N GLU A 223 -9.31 18.13 -22.09
CA GLU A 223 -8.59 19.38 -21.85
C GLU A 223 -8.33 19.60 -20.38
N SER A 224 -7.32 20.40 -20.09
CA SER A 224 -6.92 20.72 -18.73
C SER A 224 -7.74 21.90 -18.18
N ILE A 225 -7.63 22.09 -16.87
CA ILE A 225 -8.19 23.29 -16.21
C ILE A 225 -7.47 24.59 -16.63
N TYR A 226 -6.34 24.48 -17.32
CA TYR A 226 -5.51 25.59 -17.78
C TYR A 226 -5.73 25.92 -19.27
N GLY A 227 -6.63 25.21 -19.95
CA GLY A 227 -6.83 25.28 -21.40
C GLY A 227 -6.64 23.93 -22.08
N PRO A 228 -6.51 23.89 -23.43
CA PRO A 228 -6.47 22.65 -24.20
C PRO A 228 -5.40 21.67 -23.72
N THR A 229 -4.19 22.16 -23.46
CA THR A 229 -3.08 21.37 -22.93
C THR A 229 -2.18 22.18 -21.98
N PHE A 230 -1.36 21.50 -21.19
CA PHE A 230 -0.29 22.08 -20.37
C PHE A 230 1.01 21.27 -20.46
N GLU A 231 2.10 21.89 -20.01
CA GLU A 231 3.47 21.36 -20.12
C GLU A 231 3.74 20.14 -19.22
N ASP A 232 4.71 19.31 -19.59
CA ASP A 232 5.27 18.28 -18.72
C ASP A 232 6.00 18.95 -17.54
N GLU A 233 5.53 18.73 -16.32
CA GLU A 233 6.03 19.44 -15.13
C GLU A 233 7.40 18.92 -14.67
N ASN A 234 7.54 17.60 -14.46
CA ASN A 234 8.81 16.92 -14.26
C ASN A 234 8.66 15.39 -14.40
N PHE A 235 9.79 14.68 -14.32
CA PHE A 235 9.87 13.22 -14.44
C PHE A 235 10.56 12.56 -13.22
N SER A 236 10.38 13.13 -12.03
CA SER A 236 11.04 12.66 -10.80
C SER A 236 10.45 11.35 -10.27
N ILE A 237 9.17 11.09 -10.56
CA ILE A 237 8.44 9.90 -10.11
C ILE A 237 8.57 8.79 -11.16
N PRO A 238 9.12 7.61 -10.81
CA PRO A 238 9.31 6.51 -11.74
C PRO A 238 8.07 5.62 -11.89
N HIS A 239 7.91 4.99 -13.04
CA HIS A 239 6.88 3.98 -13.31
C HIS A 239 7.32 2.59 -12.87
N ASN A 240 7.76 2.44 -11.61
CA ASN A 240 8.43 1.23 -11.13
C ASN A 240 7.49 0.17 -10.53
N LYS A 241 6.18 0.42 -10.48
CA LYS A 241 5.22 -0.46 -9.82
C LYS A 241 3.82 -0.33 -10.43
N ARG A 242 2.95 -1.29 -10.10
CA ARG A 242 1.50 -1.23 -10.37
C ARG A 242 0.86 -0.09 -9.57
N GLY A 243 -0.15 0.55 -10.14
CA GLY A 243 -0.95 1.58 -9.48
C GLY A 243 -0.38 3.00 -9.60
N VAL A 244 0.76 3.21 -10.27
CA VAL A 244 1.25 4.56 -10.59
C VAL A 244 0.23 5.28 -11.49
N LEU A 245 -0.15 6.50 -11.09
CA LEU A 245 -1.04 7.41 -11.80
C LEU A 245 -0.20 8.39 -12.63
N GLY A 246 -0.48 8.48 -13.93
CA GLY A 246 0.24 9.36 -14.84
C GLY A 246 -0.63 10.00 -15.91
N MET A 247 -0.13 11.09 -16.51
CA MET A 247 -0.83 11.85 -17.54
C MET A 247 -0.60 11.25 -18.91
N VAL A 248 -1.67 11.09 -19.68
CA VAL A 248 -1.56 10.79 -21.11
C VAL A 248 -1.25 12.09 -21.86
N ASN A 249 -0.32 12.02 -22.81
CA ASN A 249 -0.01 13.10 -23.73
C ASN A 249 0.04 12.60 -25.18
N LYS A 250 -0.01 13.51 -26.14
CA LYS A 250 0.14 13.28 -27.59
C LYS A 250 1.50 13.75 -28.10
N GLY A 251 2.52 13.69 -27.24
CA GLY A 251 3.83 14.30 -27.43
C GLY A 251 4.18 15.22 -26.27
N HIS A 252 5.42 15.72 -26.26
CA HIS A 252 5.92 16.58 -25.20
C HIS A 252 5.00 17.79 -24.97
N HIS A 253 4.77 18.11 -23.70
CA HIS A 253 4.01 19.29 -23.26
C HIS A 253 2.55 19.35 -23.77
N THR A 254 1.89 18.19 -23.92
CA THR A 254 0.49 18.09 -24.38
C THR A 254 -0.42 17.39 -23.37
N ASN A 255 -0.19 17.61 -22.07
CA ASN A 255 -1.03 17.03 -21.02
C ASN A 255 -2.41 17.71 -21.01
N GLY A 256 -3.49 16.93 -20.87
CA GLY A 256 -4.86 17.42 -20.86
C GLY A 256 -5.63 16.93 -19.63
N SER A 257 -6.73 16.21 -19.86
CA SER A 257 -7.50 15.50 -18.82
C SER A 257 -7.27 13.99 -18.81
N GLN A 258 -6.73 13.41 -19.88
CA GLN A 258 -6.58 11.96 -19.95
C GLN A 258 -5.45 11.49 -19.02
N PHE A 259 -5.71 10.39 -18.32
CA PHE A 259 -4.79 9.79 -17.37
C PHE A 259 -4.72 8.28 -17.56
N TYR A 260 -3.69 7.65 -17.00
CA TYR A 260 -3.56 6.21 -16.92
C TYR A 260 -3.19 5.74 -15.52
N ILE A 261 -3.55 4.49 -15.23
CA ILE A 261 -3.15 3.75 -14.04
C ILE A 261 -2.37 2.53 -14.53
N THR A 262 -1.11 2.42 -14.11
CA THR A 262 -0.25 1.29 -14.49
C THR A 262 -0.76 -0.01 -13.87
N LEU A 263 -0.74 -1.10 -14.64
CA LEU A 263 -1.10 -2.45 -14.21
C LEU A 263 0.13 -3.26 -13.79
N GLN A 264 1.32 -2.81 -14.15
CA GLN A 264 2.62 -3.34 -13.73
C GLN A 264 3.70 -2.25 -13.83
N ALA A 265 4.93 -2.56 -13.44
CA ALA A 265 6.07 -1.67 -13.66
C ALA A 265 6.24 -1.39 -15.17
N ALA A 266 6.33 -0.11 -15.54
CA ALA A 266 6.39 0.37 -16.92
C ALA A 266 7.52 1.41 -17.12
N PRO A 267 8.79 1.09 -16.81
CA PRO A 267 9.91 2.05 -16.85
C PRO A 267 10.17 2.66 -18.23
N TYR A 268 9.64 2.06 -19.30
CA TYR A 268 9.73 2.61 -20.66
C TYR A 268 8.90 3.89 -20.88
N LEU A 269 8.00 4.21 -19.93
CA LEU A 269 7.24 5.47 -19.87
C LEU A 269 8.02 6.61 -19.18
N ASP A 270 9.08 6.27 -18.44
CA ASP A 270 9.89 7.26 -17.72
C ASP A 270 10.45 8.31 -18.69
N LYS A 271 10.43 9.57 -18.25
CA LYS A 271 10.89 10.75 -19.02
C LYS A 271 10.09 11.04 -20.30
N LYS A 272 8.98 10.34 -20.53
CA LYS A 272 8.05 10.59 -21.65
C LYS A 272 6.67 11.01 -21.15
N TYR A 273 6.25 10.47 -20.01
CA TYR A 273 4.98 10.77 -19.38
C TYR A 273 5.20 11.17 -17.93
N VAL A 274 4.42 12.16 -17.47
CA VAL A 274 4.48 12.65 -16.09
C VAL A 274 3.69 11.69 -15.20
N ALA A 275 4.38 10.98 -14.31
CA ALA A 275 3.75 10.35 -13.15
C ALA A 275 3.57 11.41 -12.06
N PHE A 276 2.41 11.41 -11.40
CA PHE A 276 2.06 12.45 -10.43
C PHE A 276 1.30 11.92 -9.21
N GLY A 277 1.10 10.60 -9.10
CA GLY A 277 0.44 10.01 -7.96
C GLY A 277 0.48 8.49 -7.98
N GLN A 278 -0.23 7.90 -7.02
CA GLN A 278 -0.40 6.46 -6.93
C GLN A 278 -1.78 6.09 -6.39
N LEU A 279 -2.27 4.93 -6.81
CA LEU A 279 -3.43 4.29 -6.22
C LEU A 279 -3.03 3.69 -4.86
N ILE A 280 -3.74 4.08 -3.80
CA ILE A 280 -3.48 3.63 -2.42
C ILE A 280 -4.54 2.66 -1.89
N GLU A 281 -5.77 2.73 -2.41
CA GLU A 281 -6.86 1.80 -2.11
C GLU A 281 -7.69 1.51 -3.37
N GLY A 282 -8.30 0.32 -3.42
CA GLY A 282 -9.11 -0.13 -4.53
C GLY A 282 -8.37 -1.10 -5.46
N ALA A 283 -7.44 -1.90 -4.93
CA ALA A 283 -6.68 -2.86 -5.73
C ALA A 283 -7.59 -3.89 -6.42
N HIS A 284 -8.63 -4.34 -5.72
CA HIS A 284 -9.66 -5.22 -6.28
C HIS A 284 -10.45 -4.56 -7.41
N VAL A 285 -10.78 -3.26 -7.31
CA VAL A 285 -11.49 -2.49 -8.34
C VAL A 285 -10.62 -2.38 -9.59
N LEU A 286 -9.34 -2.01 -9.44
CA LEU A 286 -8.40 -1.94 -10.55
C LEU A 286 -8.24 -3.31 -11.22
N LYS A 287 -8.19 -4.39 -10.44
CA LYS A 287 -8.13 -5.75 -10.97
C LYS A 287 -9.40 -6.14 -11.73
N GLN A 288 -10.58 -5.76 -11.25
CA GLN A 288 -11.82 -6.01 -11.98
C GLN A 288 -11.86 -5.25 -13.31
N LEU A 289 -11.45 -3.99 -13.32
CA LEU A 289 -11.31 -3.19 -14.54
C LEU A 289 -10.33 -3.81 -15.55
N GLU A 290 -9.18 -4.31 -15.09
CA GLU A 290 -8.19 -4.99 -15.92
C GLU A 290 -8.71 -6.30 -16.56
N LEU A 291 -9.61 -6.99 -15.86
CA LEU A 291 -10.19 -8.27 -16.31
C LEU A 291 -11.38 -8.08 -17.27
N VAL A 292 -11.84 -6.85 -17.51
CA VAL A 292 -12.92 -6.58 -18.47
C VAL A 292 -12.47 -7.02 -19.87
N PRO A 293 -13.27 -7.83 -20.59
CA PRO A 293 -12.97 -8.20 -21.96
C PRO A 293 -12.84 -6.97 -22.87
N THR A 294 -11.87 -7.00 -23.78
CA THR A 294 -11.58 -5.88 -24.70
C THR A 294 -11.56 -6.32 -26.15
N GLU A 295 -11.95 -5.42 -27.05
CA GLU A 295 -11.70 -5.52 -28.49
C GLU A 295 -10.79 -4.35 -28.90
N ASN A 296 -9.60 -4.66 -29.45
CA ASN A 296 -8.58 -3.66 -29.77
C ASN A 296 -8.28 -2.71 -28.61
N GLU A 297 -8.07 -3.27 -27.41
CA GLU A 297 -7.85 -2.55 -26.14
C GLU A 297 -9.04 -1.71 -25.65
N ARG A 298 -10.16 -1.64 -26.38
CA ARG A 298 -11.37 -0.96 -25.91
C ARG A 298 -12.22 -1.92 -25.08
N PRO A 299 -12.61 -1.56 -23.84
CA PRO A 299 -13.51 -2.39 -23.04
C PRO A 299 -14.84 -2.65 -23.74
N LEU A 300 -15.31 -3.91 -23.70
CA LEU A 300 -16.61 -4.31 -24.24
C LEU A 300 -17.77 -3.90 -23.33
N LEU A 301 -17.50 -3.76 -22.02
CA LEU A 301 -18.46 -3.30 -21.02
C LEU A 301 -18.16 -1.83 -20.68
N LEU A 302 -19.20 -1.07 -20.38
CA LEU A 302 -19.08 0.35 -20.04
C LEU A 302 -18.43 0.51 -18.67
N CYS A 303 -17.15 0.89 -18.65
CA CYS A 303 -16.40 1.17 -17.43
C CYS A 303 -16.41 2.68 -17.16
N SER A 304 -17.27 3.16 -16.26
CA SER A 304 -17.48 4.59 -16.02
C SER A 304 -17.08 5.03 -14.61
N ILE A 305 -16.75 6.32 -14.49
CA ILE A 305 -16.54 7.02 -13.23
C ILE A 305 -17.90 7.60 -12.82
N ALA A 306 -18.58 6.94 -11.88
CA ALA A 306 -19.91 7.31 -11.40
C ALA A 306 -19.89 8.56 -10.51
N ASP A 307 -18.82 8.74 -9.74
CA ASP A 307 -18.59 9.94 -8.93
C ASP A 307 -17.08 10.13 -8.71
N SER A 308 -16.68 11.36 -8.40
CA SER A 308 -15.28 11.67 -8.11
C SER A 308 -15.17 12.87 -7.17
N GLY A 309 -14.05 12.99 -6.47
CA GLY A 309 -13.81 14.14 -5.61
C GLY A 309 -12.57 14.01 -4.73
N VAL A 310 -12.48 14.86 -3.71
CA VAL A 310 -11.45 14.81 -2.66
C VAL A 310 -11.96 13.94 -1.52
N LEU A 311 -11.09 13.11 -0.93
CA LEU A 311 -11.46 12.17 0.14
C LEU A 311 -11.51 12.82 1.53
N TYR A 312 -10.68 13.83 1.77
CA TYR A 312 -10.55 14.53 3.05
C TYR A 312 -10.47 16.05 2.80
N THR A 313 -11.54 16.76 3.14
CA THR A 313 -11.56 18.23 3.29
C THR A 313 -11.65 18.59 4.75
#